data_AF-A0A6J8D7W8-F1
#
_entry.id   AF-A0A6J8D7W8-F1
#
_cell.length_a   1.000
_cell.length_b   1.000
_cell.length_c   1.000
_cell.angle_alpha   90.00
_cell.angle_beta   90.00
_cell.angle_gamma   90.00
#
_symmetry.space_group_name_H-M   'P 1'
#
loop_
_entity.id
_entity.type
_entity.pdbx_description
1 polymer ?
#
loop_
_entity_poly.entity_id
_entity_poly.type
_entity_poly.pdbx_seq_one_letter_code
_entity_poly.pdbx_strand_id
1 'polypeptide(L)'
;MFQELREILEDPDHPENYWVLNEEGRFPCHFCIKTYSHVGSLKTHERICHQHNGPNIENKKKSKTSATDDQLFNYIILLFKLTGLLKNLDTAIDMADGRRSVKSAKYKLPIFNTTNKLKYVIGCIHLTALSEKTLSPEQRDRLILNRTVNIQGERTITLLWTNMLKC
;
A
#
# COMPACT_ATOMS: atom_id res chain seq x y z
N MET A 1 -18.05 -10.71 4.82
CA MET A 1 -16.85 -10.57 3.96
C MET A 1 -16.47 -11.87 3.25
N PHE A 2 -16.16 -12.98 3.95
CA PHE A 2 -15.79 -14.23 3.27
C PHE A 2 -16.95 -15.02 2.65
N GLN A 3 -18.18 -14.81 3.13
CA GLN A 3 -19.37 -15.47 2.60
C GLN A 3 -19.69 -15.02 1.17
N GLU A 4 -19.65 -13.71 0.91
CA GLU A 4 -19.86 -13.12 -0.42
C GLU A 4 -18.81 -13.63 -1.44
N LEU A 5 -17.55 -13.77 -1.03
CA LEU A 5 -16.49 -14.30 -1.90
C LEU A 5 -16.70 -15.79 -2.22
N ARG A 6 -17.23 -16.58 -1.28
CA ARG A 6 -17.59 -17.99 -1.54
C ARG A 6 -18.72 -18.09 -2.55
N GLU A 7 -19.76 -17.28 -2.39
CA GLU A 7 -20.90 -17.26 -3.31
C GLU A 7 -20.45 -16.89 -4.74
N ILE A 8 -19.51 -15.95 -4.89
CA ILE A 8 -18.93 -15.61 -6.19
C ILE A 8 -18.10 -16.76 -6.76
N LEU A 9 -17.30 -17.46 -5.95
CA LEU A 9 -16.41 -18.52 -6.44
C LEU A 9 -17.14 -19.85 -6.71
N GLU A 10 -18.23 -20.12 -6.01
CA GLU A 10 -19.03 -21.35 -6.15
C GLU A 10 -19.98 -21.30 -7.36
N ASP A 11 -20.33 -20.10 -7.84
CA ASP A 11 -21.18 -19.90 -9.02
C ASP A 11 -20.35 -19.56 -10.28
N PRO A 12 -20.14 -20.52 -11.22
CA PRO A 12 -19.38 -20.26 -12.44
C PRO A 12 -20.07 -19.28 -13.39
N ASP A 13 -21.40 -19.13 -13.30
CA ASP A 13 -22.18 -18.21 -14.13
C ASP A 13 -22.34 -16.82 -13.49
N HIS A 14 -21.67 -16.59 -12.35
CA HIS A 14 -21.69 -15.30 -11.67
C HIS A 14 -21.16 -14.18 -12.61
N PRO A 15 -21.79 -12.99 -12.65
CA PRO A 15 -21.37 -11.91 -13.56
C PRO A 15 -19.92 -11.45 -13.35
N GLU A 16 -19.37 -11.63 -12.15
CA GLU A 16 -17.95 -11.35 -11.87
C GLU A 16 -16.99 -12.39 -12.46
N ASN A 17 -17.45 -13.61 -12.72
CA ASN A 17 -16.69 -14.72 -13.32
C ASN A 17 -16.80 -14.78 -14.86
N TYR A 18 -17.49 -13.83 -15.47
CA TYR A 18 -17.63 -13.81 -16.93
C TYR A 18 -16.29 -13.69 -17.69
N TRP A 19 -15.24 -13.15 -17.06
CA TRP A 19 -13.93 -13.00 -17.70
C TRP A 19 -12.90 -13.99 -17.13
N VAL A 20 -13.28 -15.27 -16.99
CA VAL A 20 -12.39 -16.34 -16.50
C VAL A 20 -11.55 -16.94 -17.63
N LEU A 21 -10.33 -17.33 -17.30
CA LEU A 21 -9.40 -18.01 -18.20
C LEU A 21 -9.72 -19.50 -18.26
N ASN A 22 -9.63 -20.10 -19.44
CA ASN A 22 -9.60 -21.56 -19.59
C ASN A 22 -8.28 -22.14 -19.06
N GLU A 23 -8.23 -23.47 -18.95
CA GLU A 23 -7.03 -24.24 -18.55
C GLU A 23 -5.78 -23.90 -19.39
N GLU A 24 -5.97 -23.45 -20.63
CA GLU A 24 -4.91 -23.00 -21.55
C GLU A 24 -4.46 -21.53 -21.35
N GLY A 25 -5.01 -20.82 -20.37
CA GLY A 25 -4.69 -19.41 -20.11
C GLY A 25 -5.24 -18.45 -21.18
N ARG A 26 -6.34 -18.79 -21.84
CA ARG A 26 -7.04 -17.96 -22.83
C ARG A 26 -8.47 -17.67 -22.41
N PHE A 27 -9.00 -16.53 -22.82
CA PHE A 27 -10.39 -16.14 -22.61
C PHE A 27 -11.29 -16.72 -23.71
N PRO A 28 -12.16 -17.69 -23.41
CA PRO A 28 -13.12 -18.22 -24.39
C PRO A 28 -14.25 -17.22 -24.66
N CYS A 29 -14.81 -17.28 -25.86
CA CYS A 29 -16.10 -16.65 -26.13
C CYS A 29 -17.24 -17.52 -25.63
N HIS A 30 -18.25 -16.90 -25.00
CA HIS A 30 -19.43 -17.63 -24.50
C HIS A 30 -20.37 -18.08 -25.62
N PHE A 31 -20.26 -17.48 -26.80
CA PHE A 31 -21.16 -17.70 -27.94
C PHE A 31 -20.51 -18.45 -29.10
N CYS A 32 -19.19 -18.67 -29.07
CA CYS A 32 -18.49 -19.45 -30.09
C CYS A 32 -17.19 -20.07 -29.57
N ILE A 33 -16.57 -20.94 -30.38
CA ILE A 33 -15.39 -21.73 -30.01
C ILE A 33 -14.09 -20.90 -30.00
N LYS A 34 -14.14 -19.58 -30.32
CA LYS A 34 -12.93 -18.75 -30.42
C LYS A 34 -12.39 -18.38 -29.04
N THR A 35 -11.06 -18.46 -28.90
CA THR A 35 -10.34 -18.08 -27.68
C THR A 35 -9.38 -16.92 -27.95
N TYR A 36 -9.20 -16.05 -26.94
CA TYR A 36 -8.47 -14.80 -27.04
C TYR A 36 -7.41 -14.69 -25.92
N SER A 37 -6.28 -14.02 -26.19
CA SER A 37 -5.24 -13.78 -25.18
C SER A 37 -5.57 -12.64 -24.22
N HIS A 38 -6.48 -11.74 -24.61
CA HIS A 38 -6.82 -10.54 -23.83
C HIS A 38 -8.33 -10.33 -23.75
N VAL A 39 -8.82 -9.90 -22.59
CA VAL A 39 -10.23 -9.53 -22.33
C VAL A 39 -10.75 -8.47 -23.30
N GLY A 40 -9.91 -7.50 -23.68
CA GLY A 40 -10.30 -6.45 -24.63
C GLY A 40 -10.62 -6.98 -26.03
N SER A 41 -9.87 -7.98 -26.48
CA SER A 41 -10.09 -8.64 -27.77
C SER A 41 -11.38 -9.47 -27.74
N LEU A 42 -11.63 -10.18 -26.63
CA LEU A 42 -12.86 -10.93 -26.44
C LEU A 42 -14.08 -10.00 -26.41
N LYS A 43 -14.04 -8.90 -25.64
CA LYS A 43 -15.10 -7.88 -25.61
C LYS A 43 -15.45 -7.35 -26.99
N THR A 44 -14.41 -7.06 -27.78
CA THR A 44 -14.59 -6.54 -29.14
C THR A 44 -15.23 -7.60 -30.04
N HIS A 45 -14.82 -8.85 -29.90
CA HIS A 45 -15.39 -9.98 -30.63
C HIS A 45 -16.86 -10.23 -30.28
N GLU A 46 -17.20 -10.30 -28.99
CA GLU A 46 -18.59 -10.47 -28.54
C GLU A 46 -19.49 -9.33 -29.04
N ARG A 47 -18.98 -8.10 -29.01
CA ARG A 47 -19.70 -6.93 -29.52
C ARG A 47 -19.95 -6.97 -31.03
N ILE A 48 -18.94 -7.34 -31.83
CA ILE A 48 -19.03 -7.30 -33.30
C ILE A 48 -19.71 -8.54 -33.87
N CYS A 49 -19.35 -9.72 -33.38
CA CYS A 49 -19.81 -10.99 -33.94
C CYS A 49 -21.11 -11.48 -33.31
N HIS A 50 -21.36 -11.16 -32.03
CA HIS A 50 -22.52 -11.66 -31.30
C HIS A 50 -23.47 -10.55 -30.85
N GLN A 51 -23.15 -9.27 -31.14
CA GLN A 51 -23.90 -8.09 -30.69
C GLN A 51 -24.15 -8.09 -29.17
N HIS A 52 -23.30 -8.81 -28.44
CA HIS A 52 -23.36 -8.93 -27.00
C HIS A 52 -22.34 -7.97 -26.41
N ASN A 53 -22.85 -6.97 -25.68
CA ASN A 53 -22.01 -6.20 -24.80
C ASN A 53 -21.87 -7.06 -23.53
N GLY A 54 -20.69 -7.66 -23.32
CA GLY A 54 -20.38 -8.45 -22.13
C GLY A 54 -20.89 -7.77 -20.85
N PRO A 55 -21.14 -8.52 -19.77
CA PRO A 55 -21.91 -8.07 -18.63
C PRO A 55 -21.43 -6.70 -18.20
N ASN A 56 -22.38 -5.79 -18.06
CA ASN A 56 -22.16 -4.52 -17.41
C ASN A 56 -21.93 -4.85 -15.93
N ILE A 57 -20.74 -5.35 -15.61
CA ILE A 57 -20.20 -5.27 -14.28
C ILE A 57 -20.11 -3.77 -14.09
N GLU A 58 -21.18 -3.19 -13.56
CA GLU A 58 -21.13 -1.87 -12.97
C GLU A 58 -19.93 -1.98 -12.04
N ASN A 59 -18.80 -1.40 -12.46
CA ASN A 59 -17.66 -1.20 -11.59
C ASN A 59 -18.29 -0.69 -10.31
N LYS A 60 -18.37 -1.51 -9.25
CA LYS A 60 -18.90 -1.10 -7.96
C LYS A 60 -18.13 0.15 -7.67
N LYS A 61 -18.82 1.28 -7.85
CA LYS A 61 -18.21 2.58 -8.00
C LYS A 61 -17.31 2.73 -6.78
N LYS A 62 -16.04 3.05 -7.02
CA LYS A 62 -15.29 3.94 -6.12
C LYS A 62 -16.32 4.87 -5.51
N SER A 63 -16.54 4.74 -4.20
CA SER A 63 -17.55 5.45 -3.42
C SER A 63 -17.90 6.75 -4.11
N LYS A 64 -19.14 6.87 -4.64
CA LYS A 64 -19.69 8.18 -4.96
C LYS A 64 -19.48 9.00 -3.70
N THR A 65 -18.63 10.03 -3.75
CA THR A 65 -18.71 11.12 -2.80
C THR A 65 -20.11 11.68 -2.96
N SER A 66 -21.02 11.23 -2.10
CA SER A 66 -22.33 11.84 -1.92
C SER A 66 -22.11 13.33 -1.67
N ALA A 67 -23.01 14.17 -2.18
CA ALA A 67 -22.97 15.63 -2.02
C ALA A 67 -23.08 16.14 -0.56
N THR A 68 -22.95 15.24 0.41
CA THR A 68 -22.86 15.46 1.86
C THR A 68 -21.59 14.79 2.39
N ASP A 69 -20.45 14.99 1.73
CA ASP A 69 -19.15 14.61 2.28
C ASP A 69 -18.76 15.68 3.31
N ASP A 70 -18.84 15.33 4.60
CA ASP A 70 -18.50 16.24 5.68
C ASP A 70 -16.99 16.50 5.65
N GLN A 71 -16.62 17.59 4.96
CA GLN A 71 -15.23 18.02 4.79
C GLN A 71 -14.54 18.26 6.13
N LEU A 72 -15.29 18.72 7.15
CA LEU A 72 -14.77 18.92 8.49
C LEU A 72 -14.46 17.58 9.15
N PHE A 73 -15.38 16.61 9.07
CA PHE A 73 -15.14 15.25 9.54
C PHE A 73 -13.91 14.63 8.87
N ASN A 74 -13.79 14.74 7.54
CA ASN A 74 -12.65 14.22 6.81
C ASN A 74 -11.32 14.87 7.21
N TYR A 75 -11.33 16.19 7.42
CA TYR A 75 -10.16 16.92 7.92
C TYR A 75 -9.76 16.47 9.33
N ILE A 76 -10.73 16.31 10.24
CA ILE A 76 -10.50 15.81 11.59
C ILE A 76 -9.92 14.39 11.55
N ILE A 77 -10.48 13.51 10.73
CA ILE A 77 -9.96 12.15 10.54
C ILE A 77 -8.53 12.16 9.98
N LEU A 78 -8.23 13.06 9.05
CA LEU A 78 -6.86 13.24 8.53
C LEU A 78 -5.89 13.65 9.64
N LEU A 79 -6.27 14.60 10.50
CA LEU A 79 -5.47 15.00 11.65
C LEU A 79 -5.23 13.83 12.60
N PHE A 80 -6.26 13.04 12.94
CA PHE A 80 -6.10 11.86 13.78
C PHE A 80 -5.16 10.82 13.14
N LYS A 81 -5.25 10.60 11.83
CA LYS A 81 -4.34 9.70 11.11
C LYS A 81 -2.89 10.20 11.15
N LEU A 82 -2.66 11.50 10.98
CA LEU A 82 -1.33 12.11 11.07
C LEU A 82 -0.76 11.99 12.49
N THR A 83 -1.55 12.31 13.51
CA THR A 83 -1.17 12.16 14.92
C THR A 83 -0.89 10.70 15.27
N GLY A 84 -1.72 9.77 14.79
CA GLY A 84 -1.50 8.33 14.95
C GLY A 84 -0.18 7.88 14.33
N LEU A 85 0.15 8.36 13.12
CA LEU A 85 1.43 8.09 12.48
C LEU A 85 2.62 8.67 13.28
N LEU A 86 2.44 9.86 13.87
CA LEU A 86 3.46 10.46 14.73
C LEU A 86 3.72 9.61 15.97
N LYS A 87 2.66 9.30 16.73
CA LYS A 87 2.69 8.46 17.93
C LYS A 87 3.19 7.04 17.66
N ASN A 88 2.91 6.51 16.47
CA ASN A 88 3.38 5.20 16.04
C ASN A 88 4.91 5.14 15.97
N LEU A 89 5.57 6.21 15.54
CA LEU A 89 7.03 6.28 15.60
C LEU A 89 7.53 6.45 17.03
N ASP A 90 6.93 7.36 17.81
CA ASP A 90 7.42 7.64 19.16
C ASP A 90 7.41 6.37 20.01
N THR A 91 6.30 5.64 19.99
CA THR A 91 6.20 4.34 20.65
C THR A 91 7.10 3.28 20.04
N ALA A 92 7.44 3.35 18.75
CA ALA A 92 8.40 2.43 18.14
C ALA A 92 9.83 2.70 18.63
N ILE A 93 10.19 3.96 18.87
CA ILE A 93 11.46 4.33 19.48
C ILE A 93 11.49 3.84 20.93
N ASP A 94 10.43 4.14 21.70
CA ASP A 94 10.32 3.75 23.11
C ASP A 94 10.42 2.23 23.31
N MET A 95 9.72 1.46 22.47
CA MET A 95 9.71 -0.01 22.53
C MET A 95 10.92 -0.66 21.86
N ALA A 96 11.91 0.12 21.46
CA ALA A 96 13.08 -0.40 20.78
C ALA A 96 12.77 -1.14 19.45
N ASP A 97 11.63 -0.86 18.79
CA ASP A 97 11.18 -1.51 17.55
C ASP A 97 11.72 -0.79 16.30
N GLY A 98 12.86 -1.28 15.83
CA GLY A 98 13.51 -0.75 14.63
C GLY A 98 12.75 -1.00 13.33
N ARG A 99 12.01 -2.11 13.20
CA ARG A 99 11.24 -2.42 11.98
C ARG A 99 10.11 -1.39 11.80
N ARG A 100 9.37 -1.12 12.86
CA ARG A 100 8.30 -0.10 12.87
C ARG A 100 8.88 1.30 12.71
N SER A 101 10.07 1.56 13.24
CA SER A 101 10.76 2.85 13.07
C SER A 101 11.18 3.11 11.62
N VAL A 102 11.74 2.12 10.93
CA VAL A 102 12.11 2.22 9.50
C VAL A 102 10.88 2.39 8.63
N LYS A 103 9.83 1.61 8.88
CA LYS A 103 8.56 1.74 8.15
C LYS A 103 7.95 3.14 8.33
N SER A 104 7.94 3.66 9.56
CA SER A 104 7.41 4.99 9.86
C SER A 104 8.20 6.12 9.20
N ALA A 105 9.51 5.96 9.01
CA ALA A 105 10.34 6.96 8.33
C ALA A 105 9.92 7.21 6.88
N LYS A 106 9.49 6.16 6.15
CA LYS A 106 9.00 6.29 4.77
C LYS A 106 7.76 7.16 4.69
N TYR A 107 6.80 6.93 5.58
CA TYR A 107 5.53 7.67 5.59
C TYR A 107 5.64 9.08 6.15
N LYS A 108 6.63 9.34 7.02
CA LYS A 108 6.86 10.68 7.58
C LYS A 108 7.71 11.59 6.70
N LEU A 109 8.46 11.03 5.75
CA LEU A 109 9.31 11.80 4.83
C LEU A 109 8.55 12.95 4.13
N PRO A 110 7.37 12.74 3.52
CA PRO A 110 6.63 13.82 2.88
C PRO A 110 6.23 14.92 3.87
N ILE A 111 5.83 14.54 5.09
CA ILE A 111 5.42 15.48 6.15
C ILE A 111 6.60 16.37 6.54
N PHE A 112 7.78 15.79 6.75
CA PHE A 112 8.99 16.54 7.07
C PHE A 112 9.46 17.43 5.92
N ASN A 113 9.26 16.99 4.67
CA ASN A 113 9.55 17.80 3.50
C ASN A 113 8.62 19.01 3.41
N THR A 114 7.30 18.80 3.57
CA THR A 114 6.31 19.90 3.55
C THR A 114 6.47 20.88 4.71
N THR A 115 6.92 20.42 5.88
CA THR A 115 7.17 21.27 7.06
C THR A 115 8.57 21.88 7.08
N ASN A 116 9.34 21.70 6.00
CA ASN A 116 10.70 22.21 5.83
C ASN A 116 11.67 21.80 6.95
N LYS A 117 11.51 20.57 7.45
CA LYS A 117 12.30 19.97 8.52
C LYS A 117 13.46 19.17 7.93
N LEU A 118 14.41 19.86 7.26
CA LEU A 118 15.50 19.28 6.48
C LEU A 118 16.32 18.20 7.21
N LYS A 119 16.66 18.42 8.49
CA LYS A 119 17.35 17.43 9.33
C LYS A 119 16.64 16.07 9.33
N TYR A 120 15.31 16.10 9.43
CA TYR A 120 14.46 14.92 9.49
C TYR A 120 14.22 14.31 8.10
N VAL A 121 14.25 15.13 7.05
CA VAL A 121 14.20 14.65 5.66
C VAL A 121 15.45 13.83 5.33
N ILE A 122 16.64 14.40 5.58
CA ILE A 122 17.92 13.78 5.23
C ILE A 122 18.04 12.40 5.86
N GLY A 123 17.79 12.28 7.15
CA GLY A 123 17.89 10.98 7.80
C GLY A 123 16.75 10.00 7.50
N CYS A 124 15.54 10.45 7.14
CA CYS A 124 14.51 9.55 6.60
C CYS A 124 14.99 8.93 5.28
N ILE A 125 15.57 9.75 4.39
CA ILE A 125 16.14 9.29 3.12
C ILE A 125 17.29 8.32 3.36
N HIS A 126 18.24 8.71 4.22
CA HIS A 126 19.42 7.89 4.51
C HIS A 126 19.04 6.54 5.12
N LEU A 127 18.12 6.53 6.08
CA LEU A 127 17.62 5.30 6.68
C LEU A 127 16.95 4.39 5.65
N THR A 128 16.08 4.98 4.82
CA THR A 128 15.33 4.22 3.81
C THR A 128 16.29 3.62 2.80
N ALA A 129 17.28 4.38 2.33
CA ALA A 129 18.31 3.92 1.40
C ALA A 129 19.12 2.74 1.98
N LEU A 130 19.63 2.89 3.21
CA LEU A 130 20.37 1.83 3.91
C LEU A 130 19.51 0.58 4.13
N SER A 131 18.22 0.76 4.42
CA SER A 131 17.32 -0.37 4.69
C SER A 131 16.87 -1.14 3.45
N GLU A 132 16.87 -0.52 2.26
CA GLU A 132 16.31 -1.16 1.06
C GLU A 132 17.37 -1.67 0.10
N LYS A 133 18.41 -0.87 -0.20
CA LYS A 133 19.24 -1.12 -1.39
C LYS A 133 20.75 -1.06 -1.16
N THR A 134 21.21 -0.45 -0.06
CA THR A 134 22.64 -0.17 0.10
C THR A 134 23.40 -1.26 0.87
N LEU A 135 22.76 -1.92 1.83
CA LEU A 135 23.43 -2.88 2.72
C LEU A 135 23.15 -4.34 2.35
N SER A 136 24.08 -5.23 2.72
CA SER A 136 23.83 -6.68 2.65
C SER A 136 22.66 -7.06 3.57
N PRO A 137 21.96 -8.20 3.32
CA PRO A 137 20.81 -8.61 4.13
C PRO A 137 21.12 -8.67 5.63
N GLU A 138 22.29 -9.20 6.00
CA GLU A 138 22.74 -9.27 7.39
C GLU A 138 23.03 -7.89 7.98
N GLN A 139 23.71 -7.02 7.24
CA GLN A 139 24.02 -5.66 7.69
C GLN A 139 22.73 -4.85 7.88
N ARG A 140 21.76 -5.02 6.99
CA ARG A 140 20.43 -4.42 7.09
C ARG A 140 19.71 -4.91 8.34
N ASP A 141 19.66 -6.21 8.59
CA ASP A 141 18.97 -6.74 9.78
C ASP A 141 19.67 -6.27 11.06
N ARG A 142 21.01 -6.20 11.08
CA ARG A 142 21.75 -5.57 12.18
C ARG A 142 21.40 -4.09 12.36
N LEU A 143 21.31 -3.31 11.28
CA LEU A 143 20.93 -1.90 11.33
C LEU A 143 19.50 -1.71 11.89
N ILE A 144 18.56 -2.54 11.43
CA ILE A 144 17.17 -2.49 11.87
C ILE A 144 17.07 -2.88 13.34
N LEU A 145 17.68 -3.99 13.75
CA LEU A 145 17.56 -4.52 15.11
C LEU A 145 18.32 -3.68 16.15
N ASN A 146 19.45 -3.07 15.78
CA ASN A 146 20.27 -2.25 16.69
C ASN A 146 19.89 -0.76 16.72
N ARG A 147 18.78 -0.36 16.10
CA ARG A 147 18.34 1.06 16.03
C ARG A 147 18.11 1.69 17.41
N THR A 148 18.05 0.88 18.46
CA THR A 148 17.45 1.22 19.75
C THR A 148 18.36 0.98 20.94
N VAL A 149 19.58 0.48 20.71
CA VAL A 149 20.60 0.31 21.75
C VAL A 149 21.48 1.57 21.80
N ASN A 150 21.04 2.57 22.57
CA ASN A 150 21.93 3.63 23.05
C ASN A 150 22.15 3.45 24.57
N ILE A 151 23.19 2.70 24.94
CA ILE A 151 23.56 2.44 26.35
C ILE A 151 24.38 3.61 26.94
N GLN A 152 24.79 4.60 26.15
CA GLN A 152 25.47 5.80 26.68
C GLN A 152 24.45 6.89 26.98
N GLY A 153 24.24 7.06 28.29
CA GLY A 153 23.30 7.98 28.89
C GLY A 153 23.60 9.44 28.60
N GLU A 154 22.54 10.19 28.39
CA GLU A 154 22.20 11.38 29.16
C GLU A 154 20.70 11.63 28.94
N ARG A 155 20.04 12.21 29.94
CA ARG A 155 18.57 12.25 30.15
C ARG A 155 17.79 13.13 29.15
N THR A 156 18.14 13.06 27.88
CA THR A 156 17.47 13.77 26.80
C THR A 156 17.25 12.79 25.67
N ILE A 157 16.00 12.53 25.28
CA ILE A 157 15.62 11.71 24.13
C ILE A 157 16.11 12.42 22.86
N THR A 158 17.41 12.32 22.61
CA THR A 158 18.11 12.78 21.40
C THR A 158 18.41 11.56 20.54
N LEU A 159 17.50 10.60 20.52
CA LEU A 159 17.63 9.41 19.70
C LEU A 159 16.87 9.65 18.41
N LEU A 160 17.61 10.00 17.36
CA LEU A 160 17.38 9.51 15.99
C LEU A 160 18.27 10.16 14.92
N TRP A 161 18.97 11.27 15.21
CA TRP A 161 19.52 12.12 14.12
C TRP A 161 20.94 12.66 14.31
N THR A 162 21.62 12.39 15.43
CA THR A 162 23.01 12.82 15.66
C THR A 162 24.03 11.79 15.20
N ASN A 163 23.69 10.49 15.22
CA ASN A 163 24.60 9.42 14.80
C ASN A 163 24.55 9.11 13.29
N MET A 164 23.76 9.85 12.51
CA MET A 164 23.68 9.67 11.05
C MET A 164 24.79 10.35 10.25
N LEU A 165 25.61 11.18 10.91
CA LEU A 165 26.71 11.93 10.29
C LEU A 165 28.09 11.45 10.75
N LYS A 166 28.16 10.31 11.45
CA LYS A 166 29.42 9.75 11.99
C LYS A 166 29.79 8.38 11.39
N CYS A 167 29.19 8.02 10.26
CA CYS A 167 29.67 6.91 9.42
C CYS A 167 30.29 7.50 8.16
#